data_AF-A0A9X2FBY0-F1
#
_entry.id   AF-A0A9X2FBY0-F1
#
_cell.length_a   1.000
_cell.length_b   1.000
_cell.length_c   1.000
_cell.angle_alpha   90.00
_cell.angle_beta   90.00
_cell.angle_gamma   90.00
#
_symmetry.space_group_name_H-M   'P 1'
#
loop_
_entity.id
_entity.type
_entity.pdbx_description
1 polymer ?
#
loop_
_entity_poly.entity_id
_entity_poly.type
_entity_poly.pdbx_seq_one_letter_code
_entity_poly.pdbx_strand_id
1 'polypeptide(L)'
;MAEEHLGEARRYRPFGNRRRPPSEPKGDMVILGYGLTDLGARRCMGYFFDPPKTIDFVAWLKRVVGWDALLPLVVSALAILIVKIVPFDGVAQLLALVALPVMAFLVRLAVGVHQIETNACGPHFRGLQCLALVFSLFVLAFADFFVAIVAFRGKLVGPTPEELTEFGSVVLPVYAVLVLFAMYPGRRAEEPWI
;
A
#
# COMPACT_ATOMS: atom_id res chain seq x y z
N MET A 1 10.49 33.38 53.60
CA MET A 1 11.66 34.28 53.44
C MET A 1 12.73 33.43 52.79
N ALA A 2 12.73 33.40 51.45
CA ALA A 2 13.48 34.31 50.56
C ALA A 2 14.74 33.52 50.12
N GLU A 3 14.83 33.10 48.85
CA GLU A 3 15.52 33.84 47.77
C GLU A 3 16.96 34.15 48.18
N GLU A 4 18.03 33.60 47.60
CA GLU A 4 18.60 33.73 46.25
C GLU A 4 19.81 32.74 46.24
N HIS A 5 20.20 32.04 45.18
CA HIS A 5 20.97 32.52 44.01
C HIS A 5 21.03 31.30 43.05
N LEU A 6 20.40 31.26 41.88
CA LEU A 6 20.71 32.01 40.65
C LEU A 6 22.21 32.25 40.43
N GLY A 7 22.86 31.29 39.77
CA GLY A 7 24.23 31.44 39.32
C GLY A 7 24.74 30.23 38.55
N GLU A 8 24.37 30.08 37.28
CA GLU A 8 25.36 29.87 36.21
C GLU A 8 24.69 29.82 34.84
N ALA A 9 24.58 31.01 34.27
CA ALA A 9 24.58 31.26 32.85
C ALA A 9 25.67 30.43 32.13
N ARG A 10 25.25 29.45 31.32
CA ARG A 10 26.09 28.93 30.24
C ARG A 10 25.43 29.07 28.88
N ARG A 11 25.86 30.16 28.23
CA ARG A 11 26.09 30.31 26.78
C ARG A 11 24.86 30.26 25.88
N TYR A 12 24.16 31.39 25.87
CA TYR A 12 23.73 32.00 24.60
C TYR A 12 24.93 32.11 23.66
N ARG A 13 24.93 31.37 22.53
CA ARG A 13 25.78 31.70 21.38
C ARG A 13 25.04 32.72 20.52
N PRO A 14 25.60 33.91 20.28
CA PRO A 14 25.01 34.87 19.36
C PRO A 14 25.23 34.40 17.91
N PHE A 15 24.19 34.59 17.10
CA PHE A 15 24.24 34.92 15.67
C PHE A 15 25.43 34.39 14.86
N GLY A 16 25.31 33.12 14.45
CA GLY A 16 26.04 32.59 13.30
C GLY A 16 25.34 33.00 12.00
N ASN A 17 25.79 34.11 11.44
CA ASN A 17 25.47 34.66 10.13
C ASN A 17 25.74 33.64 9.01
N ARG A 18 24.81 32.72 8.72
CA ARG A 18 24.84 31.88 7.51
C ARG A 18 24.07 32.58 6.40
N ARG A 19 24.87 33.29 5.60
CA ARG A 19 24.84 33.41 4.14
C ARG A 19 23.48 33.16 3.47
N ARG A 20 23.03 34.27 2.86
CA ARG A 20 21.99 34.48 1.84
C ARG A 20 21.39 33.24 1.17
N PRO A 21 20.07 33.24 0.92
CA PRO A 21 19.43 32.25 0.07
C PRO A 21 20.08 32.27 -1.33
N PRO A 22 20.33 31.10 -1.95
CA PRO A 22 20.69 31.07 -3.35
C PRO A 22 19.53 31.63 -4.16
N SER A 23 19.88 32.62 -4.98
CA SER A 23 19.03 33.26 -5.98
C SER A 23 18.19 32.26 -6.75
N GLU A 24 16.91 32.61 -6.92
CA GLU A 24 15.99 32.02 -7.89
C GLU A 24 16.69 31.69 -9.22
N PRO A 25 16.65 30.44 -9.68
CA PRO A 25 16.87 30.16 -11.09
C PRO A 25 15.69 30.74 -11.89
N LYS A 26 15.93 31.89 -12.51
CA LYS A 26 15.21 32.36 -13.69
C LYS A 26 15.45 31.38 -14.83
N GLY A 27 14.37 30.94 -15.48
CA GLY A 27 14.42 30.47 -16.87
C GLY A 27 14.20 28.97 -17.06
N ASP A 28 12.93 28.65 -17.33
CA ASP A 28 12.49 27.79 -18.43
C ASP A 28 13.05 26.37 -18.53
N MET A 29 12.27 25.40 -18.06
CA MET A 29 11.79 24.33 -18.94
C MET A 29 10.57 23.64 -18.30
N VAL A 30 9.39 24.06 -18.77
CA VAL A 30 8.13 23.37 -18.55
C VAL A 30 8.22 22.03 -19.28
N ILE A 31 8.57 20.96 -18.56
CA ILE A 31 8.27 19.60 -19.03
C ILE A 31 6.81 19.34 -18.70
N LEU A 32 5.98 19.65 -19.70
CA LEU A 32 4.57 19.36 -19.79
C LEU A 32 4.42 17.85 -20.03
N GLY A 33 4.28 17.09 -18.94
CA GLY A 33 4.01 15.65 -18.99
C GLY A 33 3.46 15.19 -17.64
N TYR A 34 2.34 14.48 -17.68
CA TYR A 34 1.61 13.90 -16.53
C TYR A 34 0.63 14.83 -15.77
N GLY A 35 -0.16 15.61 -16.50
CA GLY A 35 -1.43 16.12 -15.96
C GLY A 35 -2.59 15.20 -16.36
N LEU A 36 -3.10 14.36 -15.44
CA LEU A 36 -4.55 14.03 -15.36
C LEU A 36 -5.03 13.09 -14.21
N THR A 37 -4.27 12.83 -13.14
CA THR A 37 -4.81 12.01 -12.01
C THR A 37 -4.70 12.60 -10.60
N ASP A 38 -4.13 13.80 -10.42
CA ASP A 38 -3.61 14.21 -9.11
C ASP A 38 -4.30 15.40 -8.41
N LEU A 39 -5.61 15.62 -8.61
CA LEU A 39 -6.31 16.80 -8.04
C LEU A 39 -7.53 16.52 -7.15
N GLY A 40 -7.92 15.26 -6.93
CA GLY A 40 -9.13 14.95 -6.15
C GLY A 40 -8.94 14.27 -4.79
N ALA A 41 -7.96 13.37 -4.67
CA ALA A 41 -7.95 12.40 -3.56
C ALA A 41 -7.10 12.80 -2.34
N ARG A 42 -6.25 13.83 -2.45
CA ARG A 42 -5.21 14.13 -1.43
C ARG A 42 -5.73 14.76 -0.12
N ARG A 43 -7.01 15.13 0.01
CA ARG A 43 -7.47 15.99 1.11
C ARG A 43 -8.34 15.33 2.20
N CYS A 44 -8.77 14.07 2.04
CA CYS A 44 -9.72 13.45 2.98
C CYS A 44 -9.17 12.35 3.90
N MET A 45 -7.86 12.07 3.91
CA MET A 45 -7.31 10.94 4.69
C MET A 45 -6.13 11.36 5.60
N GLY A 46 -6.19 12.58 6.16
CA GLY A 46 -5.08 13.25 6.85
C GLY A 46 -4.88 12.94 8.33
N TYR A 47 -5.36 11.82 8.88
CA TYR A 47 -5.35 11.61 10.35
C TYR A 47 -4.91 10.23 10.86
N PHE A 48 -4.10 9.44 10.15
CA PHE A 48 -3.72 8.14 10.73
C PHE A 48 -2.24 7.76 10.86
N PHE A 49 -1.28 8.46 10.25
CA PHE A 49 0.12 8.05 10.43
C PHE A 49 1.09 9.23 10.39
N ASP A 50 1.47 9.74 11.57
CA ASP A 50 2.72 10.48 11.70
C ASP A 50 3.88 9.54 11.33
N PRO A 51 4.82 9.97 10.47
CA PRO A 51 5.93 9.11 10.05
C PRO A 51 6.84 8.83 11.25
N PRO A 52 6.97 7.57 11.70
CA PRO A 52 7.77 7.25 12.87
C PRO A 52 9.25 7.60 12.62
N LYS A 53 9.94 8.05 13.67
CA LYS A 53 11.38 8.39 13.64
C LYS A 53 12.27 7.17 13.37
N THR A 54 11.81 5.97 13.68
CA THR A 54 12.50 4.70 13.47
C THR A 54 11.64 3.76 12.64
N ILE A 55 12.26 3.02 11.71
CA ILE A 55 11.55 2.04 10.89
C ILE A 55 11.32 0.79 11.74
N ASP A 56 10.12 0.65 12.28
CA ASP A 56 9.69 -0.59 12.94
C ASP A 56 9.25 -1.60 11.88
N PHE A 57 10.17 -2.50 11.52
CA PHE A 57 9.91 -3.59 10.56
C PHE A 57 8.79 -4.52 11.02
N VAL A 58 8.58 -4.69 12.33
CA VAL A 58 7.52 -5.54 12.87
C VAL A 58 6.16 -4.86 12.66
N ALA A 59 6.07 -3.55 12.94
CA ALA A 59 4.85 -2.79 12.69
C ALA A 59 4.53 -2.71 11.18
N TRP A 60 5.54 -2.65 10.32
CA TRP A 60 5.39 -2.74 8.88
C TRP A 60 4.88 -4.12 8.44
N LEU A 61 5.53 -5.19 8.88
CA LEU A 61 5.15 -6.56 8.51
C LEU A 61 3.74 -6.90 8.99
N LYS A 62 3.38 -6.48 10.22
CA LYS A 62 2.01 -6.61 10.74
C LYS A 62 0.99 -5.90 9.87
N ARG A 63 1.32 -4.72 9.32
CA ARG A 63 0.44 -4.01 8.39
C ARG A 63 0.31 -4.76 7.07
N VAL A 64 1.41 -5.22 6.48
CA VAL A 64 1.39 -5.99 5.23
C VAL A 64 0.58 -7.27 5.42
N VAL A 65 0.88 -8.09 6.42
CA VAL A 65 0.13 -9.33 6.71
C VAL A 65 -1.34 -9.02 7.04
N GLY A 66 -1.59 -8.00 7.86
CA GLY A 66 -2.93 -7.63 8.28
C GLY A 66 -3.81 -7.15 7.14
N TRP A 67 -3.28 -6.36 6.20
CA TRP A 67 -4.07 -5.86 5.07
C TRP A 67 -4.10 -6.84 3.90
N ASP A 68 -2.97 -7.44 3.53
CA ASP A 68 -2.89 -8.28 2.33
C ASP A 68 -3.37 -9.71 2.55
N ALA A 69 -3.23 -10.29 3.75
CA ALA A 69 -3.71 -11.65 4.02
C ALA A 69 -5.15 -11.67 4.57
N LEU A 70 -5.56 -10.68 5.36
CA LEU A 70 -6.90 -10.66 5.95
C LEU A 70 -7.97 -10.26 4.94
N LEU A 71 -7.69 -9.26 4.09
CA LEU A 71 -8.70 -8.73 3.16
C LEU A 71 -9.17 -9.77 2.13
N PRO A 72 -8.33 -10.59 1.47
CA PRO A 72 -8.79 -11.64 0.57
C PRO A 72 -9.57 -12.74 1.33
N LEU A 73 -9.18 -13.06 2.58
CA LEU A 73 -9.95 -14.00 3.41
C LEU A 73 -11.35 -13.45 3.72
N VAL A 74 -11.45 -12.17 4.09
CA VAL A 74 -12.74 -11.52 4.37
C VAL A 74 -13.59 -11.45 3.10
N VAL A 75 -13.02 -11.06 1.97
CA VAL A 75 -13.72 -11.01 0.68
C VAL A 75 -14.21 -12.38 0.26
N SER A 76 -13.39 -13.43 0.42
CA SER A 76 -13.76 -14.81 0.11
C SER A 76 -14.86 -15.32 1.03
N ALA A 77 -14.74 -15.08 2.34
CA ALA A 77 -15.76 -15.45 3.31
C ALA A 77 -17.10 -14.76 3.00
N LEU A 78 -17.06 -13.48 2.63
CA LEU A 78 -18.24 -12.71 2.27
C LEU A 78 -18.88 -13.22 0.98
N ALA A 79 -18.07 -13.57 -0.04
CA ALA A 79 -18.56 -14.19 -1.27
C ALA A 79 -19.28 -15.51 -0.98
N ILE A 80 -18.68 -16.41 -0.18
CA ILE A 80 -19.31 -17.68 0.24
C ILE A 80 -20.62 -17.42 0.99
N LEU A 81 -20.63 -16.44 1.88
CA LEU A 81 -21.81 -16.07 2.66
C LEU A 81 -22.95 -15.58 1.75
N ILE A 82 -22.65 -14.72 0.77
CA ILE A 82 -23.62 -14.23 -0.22
C ILE A 82 -24.22 -15.40 -0.98
N VAL A 83 -23.40 -16.35 -1.46
CA VAL A 83 -23.89 -17.54 -2.18
C VAL A 83 -24.84 -18.38 -1.31
N LYS A 84 -24.63 -18.44 0.00
CA LYS A 84 -25.47 -19.23 0.92
C LYS A 84 -26.77 -18.53 1.33
N ILE A 85 -26.75 -17.21 1.51
CA ILE A 85 -27.87 -16.45 2.08
C ILE A 85 -28.84 -15.96 1.01
N VAL A 86 -28.37 -15.65 -0.19
CA VAL A 86 -29.12 -14.91 -1.21
C VAL A 86 -29.74 -15.90 -2.20
N PRO A 87 -31.04 -16.25 -2.12
CA PRO A 87 -31.68 -17.25 -2.97
C PRO A 87 -31.99 -16.74 -4.39
N PHE A 88 -31.29 -15.73 -4.88
CA PHE A 88 -31.67 -14.97 -6.08
C PHE A 88 -31.12 -15.57 -7.38
N ASP A 89 -31.83 -15.23 -8.46
CA ASP A 89 -31.45 -15.49 -9.86
C ASP A 89 -30.01 -15.06 -10.14
N GLY A 90 -29.29 -15.89 -10.92
CA GLY A 90 -27.83 -15.88 -11.05
C GLY A 90 -27.14 -14.56 -11.42
N VAL A 91 -27.89 -13.54 -11.84
CA VAL A 91 -27.37 -12.18 -12.12
C VAL A 91 -26.90 -11.47 -10.84
N ALA A 92 -27.67 -11.54 -9.75
CA ALA A 92 -27.29 -10.88 -8.50
C ALA A 92 -26.05 -11.53 -7.87
N GLN A 93 -25.98 -12.85 -7.93
CA GLN A 93 -24.82 -13.62 -7.49
C GLN A 93 -23.58 -13.29 -8.31
N LEU A 94 -23.72 -13.18 -9.64
CA LEU A 94 -22.63 -12.78 -10.53
C LEU A 94 -22.15 -11.36 -10.22
N LEU A 95 -23.06 -10.40 -10.06
CA LEU A 95 -22.72 -9.03 -9.70
C LEU A 95 -21.97 -8.96 -8.38
N ALA A 96 -22.41 -9.69 -7.35
CA ALA A 96 -21.73 -9.72 -6.06
C ALA A 96 -20.32 -10.34 -6.16
N LEU A 97 -20.19 -11.44 -6.90
CA LEU A 97 -18.92 -12.14 -7.13
C LEU A 97 -17.91 -11.28 -7.90
N VAL A 98 -18.36 -10.38 -8.78
CA VAL A 98 -17.48 -9.47 -9.53
C VAL A 98 -17.22 -8.17 -8.76
N ALA A 99 -18.24 -7.60 -8.12
CA ALA A 99 -18.13 -6.33 -7.43
C ALA A 99 -17.18 -6.41 -6.21
N LEU A 100 -17.21 -7.51 -5.46
CA LEU A 100 -16.36 -7.68 -4.28
C LEU A 100 -14.85 -7.65 -4.60
N PRO A 101 -14.33 -8.45 -5.55
CA PRO A 101 -12.93 -8.36 -5.99
C PRO A 101 -12.56 -6.99 -6.55
N VAL A 102 -13.45 -6.34 -7.33
CA VAL A 102 -13.19 -5.00 -7.88
C VAL A 102 -13.04 -3.97 -6.75
N MET A 103 -13.94 -3.98 -5.77
CA MET A 103 -13.82 -3.09 -4.61
C MET A 103 -12.56 -3.38 -3.80
N ALA A 104 -12.23 -4.66 -3.59
CA ALA A 104 -11.01 -5.08 -2.91
C ALA A 104 -9.74 -4.62 -3.66
N PHE A 105 -9.75 -4.68 -4.98
CA PHE A 105 -8.69 -4.19 -5.85
C PHE A 105 -8.51 -2.67 -5.70
N LEU A 106 -9.60 -1.89 -5.77
CA LEU A 106 -9.54 -0.44 -5.64
C LEU A 106 -9.03 0.00 -4.27
N VAL A 107 -9.49 -0.65 -3.20
CA VAL A 107 -9.01 -0.39 -1.83
C VAL A 107 -7.51 -0.68 -1.73
N ARG A 108 -7.02 -1.82 -2.25
CA ARG A 108 -5.59 -2.14 -2.21
C ARG A 108 -4.75 -1.17 -3.03
N LEU A 109 -5.23 -0.76 -4.20
CA LEU A 109 -4.53 0.22 -5.02
C LEU A 109 -4.41 1.55 -4.28
N ALA A 110 -5.50 2.04 -3.70
CA ALA A 110 -5.51 3.30 -2.96
C ALA A 110 -4.58 3.26 -1.73
N VAL A 111 -4.69 2.21 -0.92
CA VAL A 111 -3.86 2.03 0.30
C VAL A 111 -2.39 1.84 -0.08
N GLY A 112 -2.09 1.02 -1.09
CA GLY A 112 -0.72 0.74 -1.52
C GLY A 112 -0.04 1.95 -2.13
N VAL A 113 -0.73 2.72 -2.97
CA VAL A 113 -0.20 3.98 -3.51
C VAL A 113 0.07 4.96 -2.36
N HIS A 114 -0.85 5.12 -1.43
CA HIS A 114 -0.65 5.97 -0.26
C HIS A 114 0.56 5.54 0.58
N GLN A 115 0.75 4.23 0.77
CA GLN A 115 1.92 3.70 1.47
C GLN A 115 3.23 3.96 0.72
N ILE A 116 3.24 3.84 -0.61
CA ILE A 116 4.41 4.16 -1.45
C ILE A 116 4.74 5.66 -1.39
N GLU A 117 3.74 6.53 -1.37
CA GLU A 117 3.95 7.99 -1.28
C GLU A 117 4.59 8.40 0.05
N THR A 118 4.26 7.69 1.14
CA THR A 118 4.80 7.94 2.49
C THR A 118 6.14 7.27 2.77
N ASN A 119 6.61 6.38 1.89
CA ASN A 119 7.90 5.69 2.03
C ASN A 119 9.11 6.62 1.81
N ALA A 120 10.22 6.37 2.49
CA ALA A 120 11.44 7.17 2.39
C ALA A 120 12.28 6.88 1.12
N CYS A 121 11.70 6.18 0.14
CA CYS A 121 12.39 5.78 -1.08
C CYS A 121 12.56 6.94 -2.06
N GLY A 122 13.65 6.93 -2.83
CA GLY A 122 13.89 7.88 -3.93
C GLY A 122 12.86 7.74 -5.07
N PRO A 123 12.74 8.76 -5.95
CA PRO A 123 11.68 8.82 -6.97
C PRO A 123 11.70 7.64 -7.95
N HIS A 124 12.88 7.19 -8.37
CA HIS A 124 13.02 6.03 -9.26
C HIS A 124 12.51 4.74 -8.60
N PHE A 125 12.85 4.53 -7.32
CA PHE A 125 12.46 3.32 -6.60
C PHE A 125 10.95 3.32 -6.31
N ARG A 126 10.35 4.49 -6.05
CA ARG A 126 8.89 4.63 -5.93
C ARG A 126 8.17 4.22 -7.22
N GLY A 127 8.73 4.55 -8.38
CA GLY A 127 8.20 4.10 -9.67
C GLY A 127 8.19 2.56 -9.79
N LEU A 128 9.30 1.92 -9.42
CA LEU A 128 9.39 0.44 -9.40
C LEU A 128 8.44 -0.19 -8.39
N GLN A 129 8.26 0.42 -7.20
CA GLN A 129 7.30 -0.03 -6.20
C GLN A 129 5.86 0.05 -6.72
N CYS A 130 5.52 1.13 -7.42
CA CYS A 130 4.20 1.29 -8.03
C CYS A 130 3.96 0.23 -9.12
N LEU A 131 4.95 -0.03 -9.99
CA LEU A 131 4.87 -1.10 -10.99
C LEU A 131 4.70 -2.48 -10.34
N ALA A 132 5.46 -2.77 -9.28
CA ALA A 132 5.34 -4.02 -8.55
C ALA A 132 3.96 -4.17 -7.88
N LEU A 133 3.41 -3.08 -7.33
CA LEU A 133 2.05 -3.05 -6.78
C LEU A 133 1.02 -3.37 -7.87
N VAL A 134 1.06 -2.68 -9.01
CA VAL A 134 0.14 -2.93 -10.13
C VAL A 134 0.26 -4.38 -10.62
N PHE A 135 1.48 -4.89 -10.76
CA PHE A 135 1.71 -6.26 -11.18
C PHE A 135 1.18 -7.29 -10.17
N SER A 136 1.39 -7.07 -8.85
CA SER A 136 0.82 -7.92 -7.80
C SER A 136 -0.71 -7.94 -7.83
N LEU A 137 -1.35 -6.80 -8.10
CA LEU A 137 -2.80 -6.69 -8.20
C LEU A 137 -3.33 -7.41 -9.44
N PHE A 138 -2.58 -7.39 -10.55
CA PHE A 138 -2.92 -8.17 -11.74
C PHE A 138 -2.83 -9.67 -11.48
N VAL A 139 -1.77 -10.14 -10.80
CA VAL A 139 -1.64 -11.54 -10.37
C VAL A 139 -2.81 -11.96 -9.48
N LEU A 140 -3.21 -11.11 -8.54
CA LEU A 140 -4.34 -11.38 -7.65
C LEU A 140 -5.68 -11.40 -8.41
N ALA A 141 -5.91 -10.45 -9.32
CA ALA A 141 -7.11 -10.43 -10.16
C ALA A 141 -7.20 -11.66 -11.08
N PHE A 142 -6.06 -12.11 -11.61
CA PHE A 142 -5.98 -13.35 -12.38
C PHE A 142 -6.33 -14.57 -11.51
N ALA A 143 -5.85 -14.62 -10.27
CA ALA A 143 -6.21 -15.65 -9.31
C ALA A 143 -7.71 -15.66 -8.99
N ASP A 144 -8.31 -14.49 -8.74
CA ASP A 144 -9.75 -14.35 -8.50
C ASP A 144 -10.56 -14.82 -9.70
N PHE A 145 -10.14 -14.47 -10.92
CA PHE A 145 -10.80 -14.90 -12.16
C PHE A 145 -10.69 -16.42 -12.38
N PHE A 146 -9.52 -17.01 -12.10
CA PHE A 146 -9.33 -18.46 -12.15
C PHE A 146 -10.26 -19.18 -11.17
N VAL A 147 -10.30 -18.74 -9.91
CA VAL A 147 -11.20 -19.29 -8.89
C VAL A 147 -12.66 -19.14 -9.30
N ALA A 148 -13.06 -17.98 -9.83
CA ALA A 148 -14.40 -17.76 -10.34
C ALA A 148 -14.75 -18.74 -11.48
N ILE A 149 -13.88 -18.89 -12.49
CA ILE A 149 -14.08 -19.85 -13.59
C ILE A 149 -14.25 -21.26 -13.04
N VAL A 150 -13.35 -21.70 -12.15
CA VAL A 150 -13.40 -23.06 -11.59
C VAL A 150 -14.67 -23.26 -10.77
N ALA A 151 -15.10 -22.26 -10.00
CA ALA A 151 -16.38 -22.30 -9.28
C ALA A 151 -17.60 -22.36 -10.22
N PHE A 152 -17.57 -21.64 -11.35
CA PHE A 152 -18.64 -21.68 -12.36
C PHE A 152 -18.69 -23.01 -13.12
N ARG A 153 -17.54 -23.57 -13.53
CA ARG A 153 -17.46 -24.93 -14.11
C ARG A 153 -17.89 -25.98 -13.09
N GLY A 154 -17.61 -25.72 -11.82
CA GLY A 154 -17.88 -26.58 -10.69
C GLY A 154 -19.36 -26.77 -10.33
N LYS A 155 -20.29 -26.07 -10.99
CA LYS A 155 -21.72 -26.40 -10.91
C LYS A 155 -22.06 -27.82 -11.42
N LEU A 156 -21.09 -28.53 -12.02
CA LEU A 156 -21.16 -29.96 -12.35
C LEU A 156 -20.26 -30.85 -11.46
N VAL A 157 -19.03 -30.41 -11.12
CA VAL A 157 -18.08 -31.09 -10.19
C VAL A 157 -17.16 -30.00 -9.62
N GLY A 158 -17.31 -29.63 -8.35
CA GLY A 158 -16.54 -28.52 -7.74
C GLY A 158 -15.01 -28.65 -7.87
N PRO A 159 -14.23 -27.57 -7.65
CA PRO A 159 -12.76 -27.62 -7.65
C PRO A 159 -12.25 -28.76 -6.79
N THR A 160 -11.34 -29.56 -7.33
CA THR A 160 -10.61 -30.50 -6.48
C THR A 160 -9.68 -29.71 -5.56
N PRO A 161 -9.52 -30.11 -4.29
CA PRO A 161 -8.60 -29.45 -3.38
C PRO A 161 -7.15 -29.48 -3.89
N GLU A 162 -6.81 -30.47 -4.72
CA GLU A 162 -5.50 -30.62 -5.36
C GLU A 162 -5.23 -29.50 -6.37
N GLU A 163 -6.16 -29.19 -7.29
CA GLU A 163 -6.02 -28.10 -8.27
C GLU A 163 -5.86 -26.74 -7.58
N LEU A 164 -6.65 -26.48 -6.53
CA LEU A 164 -6.55 -25.24 -5.74
C LEU A 164 -5.21 -25.14 -5.02
N THR A 165 -4.71 -26.25 -4.48
CA THR A 165 -3.44 -26.29 -3.75
C THR A 165 -2.27 -26.09 -4.70
N GLU A 166 -2.27 -26.76 -5.86
CA GLU A 166 -1.24 -26.63 -6.89
C GLU A 166 -1.18 -25.19 -7.40
N PHE A 167 -2.32 -24.62 -7.81
CA PHE A 167 -2.40 -23.23 -8.27
C PHE A 167 -1.96 -22.24 -7.18
N GLY A 168 -2.48 -22.41 -5.95
CA GLY A 168 -2.14 -21.57 -4.81
C GLY A 168 -0.66 -21.61 -4.45
N SER A 169 0.00 -22.77 -4.58
CA SER A 169 1.42 -22.96 -4.23
C SER A 169 2.37 -22.13 -5.10
N VAL A 170 1.97 -21.80 -6.33
CA VAL A 170 2.77 -20.99 -7.26
C VAL A 170 2.39 -19.51 -7.17
N VAL A 171 1.08 -19.23 -7.14
CA VAL A 171 0.59 -17.85 -7.22
C VAL A 171 0.84 -17.08 -5.92
N LEU A 172 0.63 -17.70 -4.76
CA LEU A 172 0.77 -17.02 -3.46
C LEU A 172 2.20 -16.53 -3.20
N PRO A 173 3.28 -17.32 -3.42
CA PRO A 173 4.64 -16.83 -3.24
C PRO A 173 5.01 -15.70 -4.21
N VAL A 174 4.60 -15.81 -5.48
CA VAL A 174 4.86 -14.75 -6.48
C VAL A 174 4.19 -13.45 -6.06
N TYR A 175 2.91 -13.50 -5.69
CA TYR A 175 2.18 -12.37 -5.15
C TYR A 175 2.86 -11.79 -3.89
N ALA A 176 3.23 -12.64 -2.93
CA ALA A 176 3.86 -12.22 -1.69
C ALA A 176 5.18 -11.48 -1.91
N VAL A 177 6.05 -11.98 -2.80
CA VAL A 177 7.33 -11.32 -3.12
C VAL A 177 7.09 -9.94 -3.75
N LEU A 178 6.14 -9.82 -4.68
CA LEU A 178 5.81 -8.56 -5.33
C LEU A 178 5.27 -7.52 -4.33
N VAL A 179 4.37 -7.94 -3.44
CA VAL A 179 3.80 -7.08 -2.41
C VAL A 179 4.86 -6.65 -1.40
N LEU A 180 5.70 -7.57 -0.91
CA LEU A 180 6.78 -7.25 0.03
C LEU A 180 7.75 -6.22 -0.57
N PHE A 181 8.07 -6.36 -1.86
CA PHE A 181 8.90 -5.41 -2.59
C PHE A 181 8.19 -4.05 -2.75
N ALA A 182 6.93 -4.05 -3.20
CA ALA A 182 6.14 -2.84 -3.39
C ALA A 182 5.98 -2.03 -2.10
N MET A 183 5.76 -2.71 -0.98
CA MET A 183 5.49 -2.08 0.32
C MET A 183 6.76 -1.75 1.12
N TYR A 184 7.95 -2.06 0.61
CA TYR A 184 9.20 -1.86 1.35
C TYR A 184 9.37 -0.40 1.82
N PRO A 185 9.56 -0.14 3.14
CA PRO A 185 9.52 1.23 3.68
C PRO A 185 10.71 2.12 3.26
N GLY A 186 11.75 1.54 2.65
CA GLY A 186 13.04 2.20 2.42
C GLY A 186 13.83 2.33 3.72
N ARG A 187 15.14 2.59 3.63
CA ARG A 187 15.96 3.04 4.77
C ARG A 187 16.20 4.53 4.63
N ARG A 188 15.97 5.31 5.70
CA ARG A 188 16.45 6.69 5.74
C ARG A 188 17.98 6.64 5.75
N ALA A 189 18.62 7.37 4.85
CA ALA A 189 20.07 7.57 4.86
C ALA A 189 20.44 8.52 6.00
N GLU A 190 20.17 8.11 7.24
CA GLU A 190 20.59 8.81 8.45
C GLU A 190 21.72 8.00 9.11
N GLU A 191 22.78 7.74 8.35
CA GLU A 191 24.12 7.53 8.92
C GLU A 191 25.13 7.67 7.77
N PRO A 192 25.88 8.79 7.68
CA PRO A 192 27.09 8.80 6.87
C PRO A 192 27.99 7.70 7.42
N TRP A 193 28.26 6.69 6.59
CA TRP A 193 29.31 5.70 6.84
C TRP A 193 30.59 6.49 7.17
N ILE A 194 31.01 6.43 8.44
CA ILE A 194 32.27 6.99 8.93
C ILE A 194 33.41 6.18 8.34
#